data_AF-A0A9R0S256-F1
#
_entry.id   AF-A0A9R0S256-F1
#
_cell.length_a   1.000
_cell.length_b   1.000
_cell.length_c   1.000
_cell.angle_alpha   90.00
_cell.angle_beta   90.00
_cell.angle_gamma   90.00
#
_symmetry.space_group_name_H-M   'P 1'
#
loop_
_entity.id
_entity.type
_entity.pdbx_description
1 polymer ?
#
loop_
_entity_poly.entity_id
_entity_poly.type
_entity_poly.pdbx_seq_one_letter_code
_entity_poly.pdbx_strand_id
1 'polypeptide(L)'
;MHIDPSHSTTFILRNFSGTPYSLSTGNEFILWGCNLQATLTGGGLEDFISGCASFCPSNVSDTDVEMALRRRGRYCNGMGCCQANIPMSSNDIPTSFKLKELNKNDDQELTSQPAYVLIAEEGWFDQQQLSKEIAGQEKSEIPKVQVPLVLQWEVIEGLPRSADMKVHPGCPSEVAGKLCKSKNNDCKRGIRGYLCQCMDGYDKPGSNPYLADGCKG
;
A
#
# COMPACT_ATOMS: atom_id res chain seq x y z
N MET A 1 -12.22 -0.17 -12.87
CA MET A 1 -13.65 -0.17 -12.51
C MET A 1 -14.19 1.21 -12.84
N HIS A 2 -15.30 1.32 -13.57
CA HIS A 2 -15.90 2.62 -13.93
C HIS A 2 -16.65 3.18 -12.70
N ILE A 3 -16.50 4.47 -12.40
CA ILE A 3 -16.98 5.10 -11.15
C ILE A 3 -17.91 6.27 -11.54
N ASP A 4 -19.09 6.36 -10.91
CA ASP A 4 -20.05 7.46 -11.04
C ASP A 4 -19.74 8.53 -9.97
N PRO A 5 -19.70 9.83 -10.29
CA PRO A 5 -18.87 10.80 -9.58
C PRO A 5 -19.58 11.61 -8.49
N SER A 6 -20.85 11.32 -8.20
CA SER A 6 -21.64 12.19 -7.32
C SER A 6 -21.45 11.94 -5.81
N HIS A 7 -20.88 10.80 -5.39
CA HIS A 7 -20.71 10.41 -3.99
C HIS A 7 -19.31 9.83 -3.74
N SER A 8 -18.74 10.12 -2.57
CA SER A 8 -17.53 9.45 -2.07
C SER A 8 -17.75 7.93 -2.18
N THR A 9 -17.05 7.28 -3.08
CA THR A 9 -17.23 5.85 -3.34
C THR A 9 -16.25 5.06 -2.49
N THR A 10 -16.75 4.07 -1.76
CA THR A 10 -15.92 3.21 -0.90
C THR A 10 -15.69 1.88 -1.61
N PHE A 11 -14.44 1.45 -1.66
CA PHE A 11 -14.01 0.17 -2.22
C PHE A 11 -13.40 -0.68 -1.13
N ILE A 12 -13.76 -1.96 -1.08
CA ILE A 12 -13.24 -2.91 -0.10
C ILE A 12 -12.00 -3.59 -0.68
N LEU A 13 -10.92 -3.60 0.07
CA LEU A 13 -9.69 -4.30 -0.27
C LEU A 13 -9.81 -5.78 0.07
N ARG A 14 -8.93 -6.58 -0.54
CA ARG A 14 -8.86 -8.01 -0.24
C ARG A 14 -8.52 -8.21 1.24
N ASN A 15 -9.33 -9.02 1.90
CA ASN A 15 -9.19 -9.26 3.32
C ASN A 15 -8.11 -10.34 3.59
N PHE A 16 -7.16 -10.03 4.47
CA PHE A 16 -6.12 -10.95 4.94
C PHE A 16 -6.37 -11.47 6.37
N SER A 17 -7.53 -11.16 6.96
CA SER A 17 -7.94 -11.64 8.29
C SER A 17 -8.17 -13.16 8.23
N GLY A 18 -7.19 -13.95 8.66
CA GLY A 18 -7.21 -15.41 8.57
C GLY A 18 -6.00 -16.01 7.85
N THR A 19 -5.13 -15.19 7.27
CA THR A 19 -3.82 -15.63 6.76
C THR A 19 -2.71 -15.19 7.73
N PRO A 20 -1.51 -15.80 7.71
CA PRO A 20 -0.37 -15.30 8.48
C PRO A 20 0.31 -14.08 7.83
N TYR A 21 -0.31 -13.46 6.81
CA TYR A 21 0.26 -12.34 6.07
C TYR A 21 -0.39 -11.01 6.43
N SER A 22 0.42 -9.98 6.58
CA SER A 22 0.04 -8.58 6.69
C SER A 22 0.61 -7.78 5.52
N LEU A 23 0.08 -6.59 5.26
CA LEU A 23 0.63 -5.68 4.25
C LEU A 23 1.96 -5.09 4.78
N SER A 24 3.05 -5.21 4.03
CA SER A 24 4.34 -4.62 4.40
C SER A 24 4.33 -3.09 4.23
N THR A 25 5.18 -2.38 4.97
CA THR A 25 5.45 -0.94 4.73
C THR A 25 6.32 -0.69 3.51
N GLY A 26 6.88 -1.74 2.90
CA GLY A 26 7.51 -1.65 1.58
C GLY A 26 6.50 -1.52 0.43
N ASN A 27 5.27 -1.08 0.73
CA ASN A 27 4.27 -0.76 -0.27
C ASN A 27 3.90 0.72 -0.16
N GLU A 28 3.48 1.28 -1.29
CA GLU A 28 2.99 2.64 -1.43
C GLU A 28 1.54 2.66 -1.93
N PHE A 29 0.81 3.70 -1.55
CA PHE A 29 -0.56 3.97 -1.97
C PHE A 29 -0.54 4.98 -3.13
N ILE A 30 -1.11 4.59 -4.26
CA ILE A 30 -1.01 5.33 -5.51
C ILE A 30 -2.40 5.71 -6.01
N LEU A 31 -2.53 6.97 -6.41
CA LEU A 31 -3.68 7.48 -7.15
C LEU A 31 -3.21 7.94 -8.53
N TRP A 32 -3.88 7.48 -9.59
CA TRP A 32 -3.68 7.99 -10.94
C TRP A 32 -5.02 8.50 -11.47
N GLY A 33 -5.03 9.74 -11.95
CA GLY A 33 -6.23 10.45 -12.36
C GLY A 33 -6.14 11.93 -12.02
N CYS A 34 -7.14 12.69 -12.47
CA CYS A 34 -7.16 14.15 -12.31
C CYS A 34 -8.25 14.57 -11.34
N ASN A 35 -7.94 15.52 -10.46
CA ASN A 35 -8.89 16.15 -9.54
C ASN A 35 -9.61 15.13 -8.65
N LEU A 36 -8.82 14.23 -8.05
CA LEU A 36 -9.31 13.14 -7.20
C LEU A 36 -8.52 13.11 -5.89
N GLN A 37 -9.20 12.68 -4.83
CA GLN A 37 -8.61 12.33 -3.55
C GLN A 37 -8.97 10.88 -3.23
N ALA A 38 -7.96 10.07 -2.97
CA ALA A 38 -8.09 8.73 -2.43
C ALA A 38 -7.64 8.73 -0.97
N THR A 39 -8.44 8.10 -0.11
CA THR A 39 -8.14 7.95 1.31
C THR A 39 -8.13 6.46 1.65
N LEU A 40 -6.99 5.94 2.08
CA LEU A 40 -6.83 4.58 2.55
C LEU A 40 -7.33 4.47 3.98
N THR A 41 -8.24 3.52 4.22
CA THR A 41 -8.91 3.38 5.51
C THR A 41 -8.75 2.02 6.15
N GLY A 42 -8.65 2.02 7.48
CA GLY A 42 -8.44 0.85 8.32
C GLY A 42 -9.73 0.24 8.85
N GLY A 43 -9.60 -0.75 9.73
CA GLY A 43 -10.71 -1.32 10.50
C GLY A 43 -10.64 -0.99 12.00
N GLY A 44 -9.73 -0.10 12.40
CA GLY A 44 -9.40 0.25 13.79
C GLY A 44 -10.16 1.47 14.33
N LEU A 45 -9.65 2.04 15.43
CA LEU A 45 -10.20 3.25 16.09
C LEU A 45 -9.93 4.54 15.31
N GLU A 46 -8.83 4.59 14.55
CA GLU A 46 -8.58 5.61 13.55
C GLU A 46 -8.87 5.02 12.17
N ASP A 47 -9.88 5.55 11.50
CA ASP A 47 -10.26 5.07 10.18
C ASP A 47 -9.23 5.47 9.11
N PHE A 48 -8.32 6.41 9.38
CA PHE A 48 -7.38 6.96 8.39
C PHE A 48 -6.00 6.32 8.49
N ILE A 49 -5.50 5.80 7.37
CA ILE A 49 -4.14 5.23 7.27
C ILE A 49 -3.23 6.13 6.45
N SER A 50 -3.68 6.47 5.25
CA SER A 50 -2.91 7.26 4.30
C SER A 50 -3.87 7.97 3.35
N GLY A 51 -3.40 9.03 2.70
CA GLY A 51 -4.20 9.86 1.82
C GLY A 51 -3.37 10.37 0.66
N CYS A 52 -4.01 10.46 -0.49
CA CYS A 52 -3.34 10.80 -1.73
C CYS A 52 -4.29 11.61 -2.61
N ALA A 53 -3.85 12.79 -3.05
CA ALA A 53 -4.67 13.69 -3.86
C ALA A 53 -3.91 14.12 -5.11
N SER A 54 -4.65 14.28 -6.20
CA SER A 54 -4.13 14.67 -7.50
C SER A 54 -4.98 15.79 -8.07
N PHE A 55 -4.33 16.75 -8.71
CA PHE A 55 -4.97 17.93 -9.28
C PHE A 55 -4.53 18.12 -10.72
N CYS A 56 -5.44 18.60 -11.55
CA CYS A 56 -5.14 18.95 -12.93
C CYS A 56 -5.77 20.31 -13.27
N PRO A 57 -5.04 21.21 -13.93
CA PRO A 57 -5.58 22.49 -14.38
C PRO A 57 -6.73 22.31 -15.39
N SER A 58 -7.82 23.04 -15.17
CA SER A 58 -9.06 22.99 -15.96
C SER A 58 -8.98 23.60 -17.37
N ASN A 59 -7.92 24.37 -17.68
CA ASN A 59 -7.80 25.22 -18.87
C ASN A 59 -6.43 25.06 -19.56
N VAL A 60 -6.00 23.83 -19.78
CA VAL A 60 -4.90 23.56 -20.71
C VAL A 60 -5.48 22.72 -21.83
N SER A 61 -5.16 23.08 -23.08
CA SER A 61 -5.59 22.29 -24.23
C SER A 61 -5.19 20.83 -24.03
N ASP A 62 -5.88 19.88 -24.66
CA ASP A 62 -5.55 18.44 -24.56
C ASP A 62 -4.04 18.18 -24.71
N THR A 63 -3.38 18.96 -25.58
CA THR A 63 -1.92 18.93 -25.80
C THR A 63 -1.07 19.32 -24.59
N ASP A 64 -1.53 20.25 -23.75
CA ASP A 64 -0.80 20.76 -22.59
C ASP A 64 -1.09 19.97 -21.31
N VAL A 65 -2.30 19.42 -21.17
CA VAL A 65 -2.59 18.39 -20.15
C VAL A 65 -1.77 17.15 -20.47
N GLU A 66 -1.70 16.73 -21.73
CA GLU A 66 -0.80 15.67 -22.14
C GLU A 66 0.67 16.04 -21.87
N MET A 67 1.08 17.31 -21.99
CA MET A 67 2.45 17.75 -21.68
C MET A 67 2.77 17.80 -20.18
N ALA A 68 1.81 18.21 -19.34
CA ALA A 68 1.90 18.23 -17.88
C ALA A 68 1.85 16.81 -17.29
N LEU A 69 0.98 15.94 -17.82
CA LEU A 69 0.95 14.51 -17.55
C LEU A 69 2.15 13.77 -18.18
N ARG A 70 2.80 14.35 -19.19
CA ARG A 70 4.10 13.89 -19.74
C ARG A 70 5.29 14.37 -18.93
N ARG A 71 5.15 14.83 -17.68
CA ARG A 71 6.27 14.78 -16.72
C ARG A 71 6.58 13.31 -16.41
N ARG A 72 7.28 12.74 -17.39
CA ARG A 72 7.68 11.36 -17.57
C ARG A 72 8.77 11.00 -16.55
N GLY A 73 8.39 10.27 -15.52
CA GLY A 73 9.33 9.71 -14.54
C GLY A 73 8.64 8.80 -13.54
N ARG A 74 9.42 8.15 -12.68
CA ARG A 74 8.93 7.30 -11.58
C ARG A 74 8.20 8.06 -10.45
N TYR A 75 8.28 9.39 -10.44
CA TYR A 75 7.86 10.20 -9.29
C TYR A 75 6.57 10.98 -9.56
N CYS A 76 5.62 10.82 -8.65
CA CYS A 76 4.25 11.22 -8.80
C CYS A 76 3.80 12.11 -7.63
N ASN A 77 3.75 13.42 -7.85
CA ASN A 77 3.72 14.43 -6.78
C ASN A 77 2.46 15.31 -6.78
N GLY A 78 1.29 14.73 -7.03
CA GLY A 78 0.00 15.41 -6.90
C GLY A 78 -0.53 16.11 -8.16
N MET A 79 0.13 15.95 -9.31
CA MET A 79 -0.35 16.45 -10.60
C MET A 79 -0.70 15.28 -11.52
N GLY A 80 -2.00 15.03 -11.72
CA GLY A 80 -2.50 13.88 -12.50
C GLY A 80 -2.23 12.49 -11.91
N CYS A 81 -1.46 12.42 -10.83
CA CYS A 81 -1.26 11.25 -10.02
C CYS A 81 -0.70 11.67 -8.64
N CYS A 82 -0.76 10.81 -7.63
CA CYS A 82 -0.01 10.95 -6.40
C CYS A 82 0.50 9.58 -5.88
N GLN A 83 1.64 9.60 -5.17
CA GLN A 83 2.18 8.50 -4.38
C GLN A 83 2.22 8.91 -2.89
N ALA A 84 1.81 8.01 -2.00
CA ALA A 84 1.85 8.22 -0.56
C ALA A 84 2.33 6.97 0.17
N ASN A 85 3.13 7.16 1.21
CA ASN A 85 3.58 6.05 2.04
C ASN A 85 2.41 5.46 2.85
N ILE A 86 2.49 4.16 3.14
CA ILE A 86 1.56 3.48 4.05
C ILE A 86 2.26 3.31 5.40
N PRO A 87 1.92 4.09 6.43
CA PRO A 87 2.60 4.00 7.73
C PRO A 87 2.34 2.66 8.41
N MET A 88 3.30 2.22 9.22
CA MET A 88 3.17 1.03 10.05
C MET A 88 2.31 1.36 11.28
N SER A 89 1.15 0.73 11.40
CA SER A 89 0.30 0.81 12.60
C SER A 89 -0.30 -0.55 12.92
N SER A 90 -0.18 -0.99 14.17
CA SER A 90 -0.66 -2.30 14.61
C SER A 90 -2.19 -2.44 14.59
N ASN A 91 -2.91 -1.33 14.46
CA ASN A 91 -4.37 -1.31 14.50
C ASN A 91 -4.99 -0.97 13.14
N ASP A 92 -4.17 -0.53 12.18
CA ASP A 92 -4.63 0.06 10.93
C ASP A 92 -4.25 -0.84 9.75
N ILE A 93 -4.87 -2.03 9.73
CA ILE A 93 -4.82 -2.90 8.55
C ILE A 93 -5.69 -2.24 7.48
N PRO A 94 -5.18 -1.98 6.26
CA PRO A 94 -6.00 -1.45 5.19
C PRO A 94 -7.15 -2.39 4.86
N THR A 95 -8.38 -1.92 5.03
CA THR A 95 -9.60 -2.68 4.73
C THR A 95 -10.31 -2.16 3.50
N SER A 96 -10.14 -0.87 3.22
CA SER A 96 -10.90 -0.16 2.21
C SER A 96 -10.19 1.11 1.79
N PHE A 97 -10.64 1.70 0.68
CA PHE A 97 -10.29 3.07 0.34
C PHE A 97 -11.53 3.84 -0.12
N LYS A 98 -11.51 5.14 0.09
CA LYS A 98 -12.56 6.07 -0.34
C LYS A 98 -12.00 6.94 -1.46
N LEU A 99 -12.71 7.01 -2.57
CA LEU A 99 -12.40 7.92 -3.67
C LEU A 99 -13.40 9.09 -3.66
N LYS A 100 -12.88 10.31 -3.74
CA LYS A 100 -13.65 11.55 -3.76
C LYS A 100 -13.16 12.44 -4.89
N GLU A 101 -14.10 13.01 -5.64
CA GLU A 101 -13.79 14.05 -6.62
C GLU A 101 -13.52 15.40 -5.96
N LEU A 102 -12.59 16.12 -6.56
CA LEU A 102 -12.20 17.47 -6.20
C LEU A 102 -12.66 18.42 -7.32
N ASN A 103 -13.09 19.63 -6.97
CA ASN A 103 -13.49 20.67 -7.92
C ASN A 103 -14.62 20.26 -8.88
N LYS A 104 -15.78 19.91 -8.30
CA LYS A 104 -17.02 19.58 -9.01
C LYS A 104 -17.64 20.86 -9.63
N ASN A 105 -17.15 21.28 -10.79
CA ASN A 105 -17.86 22.28 -11.61
C ASN A 105 -18.84 21.54 -12.52
N ASP A 106 -20.14 21.82 -12.38
CA ASP A 106 -21.24 21.16 -13.11
C ASP A 106 -21.11 21.20 -14.65
N ASP A 107 -20.31 22.13 -15.18
CA ASP A 107 -20.11 22.34 -16.62
C ASP A 107 -18.85 21.67 -17.20
N GLN A 108 -18.04 20.99 -16.39
CA GLN A 108 -16.84 20.29 -16.87
C GLN A 108 -17.07 18.78 -16.79
N GLU A 109 -17.38 18.15 -17.93
CA GLU A 109 -17.00 16.76 -18.18
C GLU A 109 -15.47 16.70 -18.10
N LEU A 110 -14.96 16.58 -16.87
CA LEU A 110 -13.58 16.26 -16.59
C LEU A 110 -13.28 14.98 -17.37
N THR A 111 -12.35 15.12 -18.31
CA THR A 111 -11.81 14.12 -19.21
C THR A 111 -12.12 12.70 -18.75
N SER A 112 -12.90 11.98 -19.56
CA SER A 112 -13.36 10.57 -19.46
C SER A 112 -12.24 9.52 -19.28
N GLN A 113 -11.04 9.90 -18.81
CA GLN A 113 -9.96 8.97 -18.52
C GLN A 113 -10.27 8.22 -17.21
N PRO A 114 -10.18 6.88 -17.22
CA PRO A 114 -10.44 6.08 -16.03
C PRO A 114 -9.41 6.38 -14.94
N ALA A 115 -9.87 6.54 -13.71
CA ALA A 115 -8.99 6.68 -12.55
C ALA A 115 -8.57 5.31 -12.00
N TYR A 116 -7.37 5.24 -11.42
CA TYR A 116 -6.84 4.04 -10.77
C TYR A 116 -6.36 4.36 -9.37
N VAL A 117 -6.67 3.45 -8.45
CA VAL A 117 -6.14 3.46 -7.09
C VAL A 117 -5.46 2.12 -6.86
N LEU A 118 -4.18 2.15 -6.50
CA LEU A 118 -3.35 0.96 -6.40
C LEU A 118 -2.61 0.96 -5.05
N ILE A 119 -2.30 -0.25 -4.57
CA ILE A 119 -1.27 -0.49 -3.56
C ILE A 119 -0.21 -1.34 -4.25
N ALA A 120 1.03 -0.88 -4.28
CA ALA A 120 2.11 -1.55 -4.98
C ALA A 120 3.39 -1.56 -4.15
N GLU A 121 4.29 -2.48 -4.45
CA GLU A 121 5.67 -2.44 -3.96
C GLU A 121 6.32 -1.07 -4.24
N GLU A 122 6.99 -0.51 -3.24
CA GLU A 122 7.64 0.79 -3.33
C GLU A 122 8.62 0.82 -4.52
N GLY A 123 8.45 1.80 -5.40
CA GLY A 123 9.32 2.00 -6.56
C GLY A 123 8.96 1.17 -7.79
N TRP A 124 7.92 0.34 -7.72
CA TRP A 124 7.36 -0.34 -8.90
C TRP A 124 6.62 0.63 -9.83
N PHE A 125 5.94 1.63 -9.27
CA PHE A 125 5.08 2.51 -10.05
C PHE A 125 5.87 3.37 -11.03
N ASP A 126 5.53 3.25 -12.31
CA ASP A 126 5.98 4.13 -13.38
C ASP A 126 4.77 4.58 -14.20
N GLN A 127 4.58 5.88 -14.30
CA GLN A 127 3.44 6.47 -14.97
C GLN A 127 3.39 6.11 -16.47
N GLN A 128 4.54 5.98 -17.14
CA GLN A 128 4.58 5.59 -18.55
C GLN A 128 4.21 4.13 -18.73
N GLN A 129 4.72 3.25 -17.88
CA GLN A 129 4.39 1.84 -17.95
C GLN A 129 2.89 1.63 -17.74
N LEU A 130 2.32 2.21 -16.69
CA LEU A 130 0.90 2.07 -16.40
C LEU A 130 0.04 2.68 -17.53
N SER A 131 0.42 3.85 -18.06
CA SER A 131 -0.29 4.45 -19.20
C SER A 131 -0.29 3.57 -20.45
N LYS A 132 0.81 2.85 -20.73
CA LYS A 132 0.91 1.92 -21.87
C LYS A 132 0.08 0.66 -21.65
N GLU A 133 0.09 0.12 -20.44
CA GLU A 133 -0.69 -1.06 -20.08
C GLU A 133 -2.20 -0.79 -20.16
N ILE A 134 -2.62 0.42 -19.82
CA ILE A 134 -4.03 0.85 -19.90
C ILE A 134 -4.44 1.28 -21.32
N ALA A 135 -3.59 2.00 -22.05
CA ALA A 135 -3.92 2.53 -23.38
C ALA A 135 -4.16 1.45 -24.45
N GLY A 136 -3.72 0.21 -24.19
CA GLY A 136 -3.94 -0.94 -25.07
C GLY A 136 -5.24 -1.71 -24.82
N GLN A 137 -6.09 -1.30 -23.88
CA GLN A 137 -7.31 -2.03 -23.49
C GLN A 137 -8.59 -1.30 -23.88
N GLU A 138 -9.52 -2.04 -24.48
CA GLU A 138 -10.88 -1.60 -24.81
C GLU A 138 -11.58 -1.05 -23.55
N LYS A 139 -12.34 0.05 -23.69
CA LYS A 139 -13.03 0.77 -22.59
C LYS A 139 -13.92 -0.13 -21.70
N SER A 140 -14.30 -1.32 -22.16
CA SER A 140 -15.15 -2.27 -21.43
C SER A 140 -14.40 -3.35 -20.64
N GLU A 141 -13.08 -3.50 -20.81
CA GLU A 141 -12.28 -4.46 -20.03
C GLU A 141 -11.55 -3.75 -18.88
N ILE A 142 -11.71 -4.26 -17.65
CA ILE A 142 -10.92 -3.79 -16.51
C ILE A 142 -9.47 -4.15 -16.78
N PRO A 143 -8.53 -3.19 -16.77
CA PRO A 143 -7.15 -3.50 -17.00
C PRO A 143 -6.61 -4.56 -16.06
N LYS A 144 -6.13 -5.67 -16.64
CA LYS A 144 -5.37 -6.70 -15.92
C LYS A 144 -3.94 -6.23 -15.69
N VAL A 145 -3.79 -5.11 -14.99
CA VAL A 145 -2.48 -4.64 -14.52
C VAL A 145 -2.05 -5.57 -13.39
N GLN A 146 -0.90 -6.23 -13.57
CA GLN A 146 -0.32 -7.07 -12.52
C GLN A 146 0.51 -6.18 -11.60
N VAL A 147 -0.05 -5.86 -10.44
CA VAL A 147 0.59 -5.00 -9.45
C VAL A 147 1.29 -5.86 -8.40
N PRO A 148 2.62 -5.75 -8.22
CA PRO A 148 3.33 -6.48 -7.18
C PRO A 148 2.95 -5.91 -5.81
N LEU A 149 2.81 -6.81 -4.84
CA LEU A 149 2.44 -6.49 -3.48
C LEU A 149 3.41 -7.19 -2.53
N VAL A 150 4.04 -6.42 -1.64
CA VAL A 150 4.92 -6.98 -0.62
C VAL A 150 4.09 -7.34 0.61
N LEU A 151 4.07 -8.63 0.94
CA LEU A 151 3.42 -9.12 2.15
C LEU A 151 4.48 -9.45 3.21
N GLN A 152 4.19 -9.09 4.45
CA GLN A 152 4.98 -9.50 5.59
C GLN A 152 4.34 -10.74 6.22
N TRP A 153 5.15 -11.78 6.44
CA TRP A 153 4.71 -12.96 7.17
C TRP A 153 4.93 -12.76 8.67
N GLU A 154 3.91 -13.09 9.46
CA GLU A 154 3.87 -12.90 10.91
C GLU A 154 3.28 -14.13 11.61
N VAL A 155 3.83 -14.47 12.78
CA VAL A 155 3.30 -15.52 13.64
C VAL A 155 2.33 -14.90 14.65
N ILE A 156 1.09 -15.39 14.63
CA ILE A 156 -0.03 -14.88 15.42
C ILE A 156 -0.54 -15.96 16.39
N GLU A 157 -0.59 -17.21 15.92
CA GLU A 157 -1.19 -18.31 16.68
C GLU A 157 -0.34 -18.69 17.90
N GLY A 158 -1.00 -18.87 19.05
CA GLY A 158 -0.34 -19.27 20.29
C GLY A 158 0.52 -18.20 20.96
N LEU A 159 0.47 -16.95 20.48
CA LEU A 159 1.22 -15.82 21.04
C LEU A 159 0.28 -14.72 21.57
N PRO A 160 0.71 -13.91 22.56
CA PRO A 160 -0.07 -12.78 23.05
C PRO A 160 -0.36 -11.78 21.93
N ARG A 161 -1.58 -11.23 21.87
CA ARG A 161 -1.94 -10.23 20.84
C ARG A 161 -1.01 -9.02 20.93
N SER A 162 -0.39 -8.71 19.79
CA SER A 162 0.44 -7.52 19.62
C SER A 162 -0.34 -6.24 20.00
N ALA A 163 -1.59 -6.09 19.54
CA ALA A 163 -2.42 -4.89 19.76
C ALA A 163 -2.72 -4.53 21.23
N ASP A 164 -2.69 -5.50 22.16
CA ASP A 164 -2.98 -5.26 23.57
C ASP A 164 -1.75 -4.72 24.35
N MET A 165 -0.56 -4.71 23.73
CA MET A 165 0.68 -4.26 24.35
C MET A 165 0.88 -2.75 24.17
N LYS A 166 0.35 -1.97 25.12
CA LYS A 166 0.51 -0.51 25.20
C LYS A 166 1.89 -0.03 25.66
N VAL A 167 2.75 -0.92 26.15
CA VAL A 167 3.86 -0.51 27.04
C VAL A 167 5.24 -0.64 26.41
N HIS A 168 5.48 -1.56 25.45
CA HIS A 168 6.81 -1.78 24.88
C HIS A 168 6.78 -1.89 23.34
N PRO A 169 7.66 -1.16 22.62
CA PRO A 169 7.73 -1.22 21.16
C PRO A 169 8.37 -2.53 20.63
N GLY A 170 9.04 -3.29 21.50
CA GLY A 170 9.75 -4.52 21.14
C GLY A 170 8.91 -5.80 21.27
N CYS A 171 9.48 -6.90 20.75
CA CYS A 171 8.96 -8.24 20.95
C CYS A 171 9.15 -8.67 22.43
N PRO A 172 8.10 -9.16 23.12
CA PRO A 172 8.21 -9.64 24.50
C PRO A 172 9.23 -10.75 24.64
N SER A 173 10.01 -10.77 25.72
CA SER A 173 11.06 -11.79 25.92
C SER A 173 10.52 -13.22 25.92
N GLU A 174 9.31 -13.44 26.43
CA GLU A 174 8.64 -14.75 26.38
C GLU A 174 8.33 -15.16 24.93
N VAL A 175 7.87 -14.23 24.11
CA VAL A 175 7.61 -14.46 22.68
C VAL A 175 8.91 -14.72 21.95
N ALA A 176 9.93 -13.89 22.17
CA ALA A 176 11.23 -14.03 21.54
C ALA A 176 11.86 -15.41 21.79
N GLY A 177 11.89 -15.88 23.04
CA GLY A 177 12.44 -17.21 23.37
C GLY A 177 11.61 -18.39 22.84
N LYS A 178 10.30 -18.22 22.70
CA LYS A 178 9.42 -19.23 22.12
C LYS A 178 9.48 -19.27 20.60
N LEU A 179 9.64 -18.12 19.96
CA LEU A 179 9.50 -17.97 18.51
C LEU A 179 10.85 -18.05 17.78
N CYS A 180 11.81 -17.24 18.18
CA CYS A 180 13.09 -17.12 17.50
C CYS A 180 14.10 -18.06 18.14
N LYS A 181 14.53 -19.08 17.38
CA LYS A 181 15.38 -20.15 17.92
C LYS A 181 16.85 -19.91 17.69
N SER A 182 17.21 -19.17 16.65
CA SER A 182 18.63 -18.96 16.34
C SER A 182 19.30 -18.09 17.40
N LYS A 183 20.59 -18.30 17.67
CA LYS A 183 21.34 -17.40 18.58
C LYS A 183 21.50 -15.99 18.00
N ASN A 184 21.63 -15.86 16.68
CA ASN A 184 21.88 -14.58 16.01
C ASN A 184 20.59 -14.02 15.38
N ASN A 185 19.54 -13.92 16.18
CA ASN A 185 18.23 -13.45 15.75
C ASN A 185 17.89 -12.09 16.38
N ASP A 186 16.94 -11.40 15.76
CA ASP A 186 16.22 -10.29 16.34
C ASP A 186 14.71 -10.55 16.22
N CYS A 187 13.98 -10.41 17.32
CA CYS A 187 12.53 -10.58 17.35
C CYS A 187 11.86 -9.21 17.22
N LYS A 188 11.01 -9.08 16.20
CA LYS A 188 10.28 -7.85 15.90
C LYS A 188 8.79 -8.03 16.11
N ARG A 189 8.16 -6.96 16.58
CA ARG A 189 6.72 -6.82 16.60
C ARG A 189 6.24 -6.46 15.18
N GLY A 190 5.33 -7.25 14.65
CA GLY A 190 4.64 -6.97 13.40
C GLY A 190 3.33 -6.21 13.62
N ILE A 191 2.56 -6.07 12.56
CA ILE A 191 1.26 -5.40 12.56
C ILE A 191 0.28 -6.16 13.45
N ARG A 192 0.18 -7.49 13.27
CA ARG A 192 -0.78 -8.35 13.97
C ARG A 192 -0.12 -9.39 14.86
N GLY A 193 1.09 -9.80 14.49
CA GLY A 193 1.86 -10.83 15.19
C GLY A 193 3.29 -10.42 15.44
N TYR A 194 4.18 -11.41 15.38
CA TYR A 194 5.62 -11.23 15.58
C TYR A 194 6.38 -11.94 14.47
N LEU A 195 7.57 -11.44 14.19
CA LEU A 195 8.49 -12.08 13.26
C LEU A 195 9.90 -12.11 13.83
N CYS A 196 10.72 -13.00 13.29
CA CYS A 196 12.14 -13.10 13.58
C CYS A 196 12.89 -12.75 12.30
N GLN A 197 13.98 -12.01 12.46
CA GLN A 197 14.96 -11.76 11.42
C GLN A 197 16.33 -12.20 11.92
N CYS A 198 17.25 -12.54 11.01
CA CYS A 198 18.64 -12.67 11.39
C CYS A 198 19.22 -11.28 11.64
N MET A 199 20.15 -11.19 12.59
CA MET A 199 20.92 -9.95 12.77
C MET A 199 21.82 -9.70 11.56
N ASP A 200 22.14 -8.43 11.31
CA ASP A 200 23.04 -8.03 10.24
C ASP A 200 24.35 -8.82 10.28
N GLY A 201 24.71 -9.41 9.14
CA GLY A 201 25.91 -10.25 9.01
C GLY A 201 25.68 -11.72 9.30
N TYR A 202 24.48 -12.14 9.71
CA TYR A 202 24.08 -13.55 9.91
C TYR A 202 22.94 -14.00 8.98
N ASP A 203 22.54 -13.12 8.06
CA ASP A 203 21.40 -13.18 7.15
C ASP A 203 21.77 -13.68 5.75
N LYS A 204 22.74 -14.58 5.65
CA LYS A 204 23.14 -15.23 4.39
C LYS A 204 21.94 -15.89 3.69
N PRO A 205 22.00 -16.06 2.35
CA PRO A 205 20.97 -16.78 1.62
C PRO A 205 20.71 -18.17 2.24
N GLY A 206 19.44 -18.46 2.55
CA GLY A 206 19.04 -19.70 3.22
C GLY A 206 19.06 -19.64 4.75
N SER A 207 19.45 -18.52 5.36
CA SER A 207 19.34 -18.32 6.79
C SER A 207 17.87 -18.31 7.24
N ASN A 208 17.61 -18.87 8.43
CA ASN A 208 16.26 -18.96 8.99
C ASN A 208 16.28 -18.74 10.51
N PRO A 209 15.85 -17.58 11.02
CA PRO A 209 15.94 -17.25 12.45
C PRO A 209 15.05 -18.10 13.36
N TYR A 210 14.13 -18.88 12.78
CA TYR A 210 13.25 -19.81 13.50
C TYR A 210 13.90 -21.18 13.76
N LEU A 211 15.12 -21.41 13.26
CA LEU A 211 15.90 -22.62 13.50
C LEU A 211 17.09 -22.32 14.43
N ALA A 212 17.41 -23.24 15.34
CA ALA A 212 18.46 -23.03 16.35
C ALA A 212 19.83 -22.63 15.76
N ASP A 213 20.21 -23.24 14.64
CA ASP A 213 21.44 -22.93 13.90
C ASP A 213 21.14 -22.22 12.58
N GLY A 214 20.06 -21.46 12.49
CA GLY A 214 19.60 -20.92 11.22
C GLY A 214 20.21 -19.59 10.77
N CYS A 215 20.71 -18.75 11.67
CA CYS A 215 21.41 -17.50 11.31
C CYS A 215 22.92 -17.69 11.48
N LYS A 216 23.62 -17.95 10.37
CA LYS A 216 25.07 -18.21 10.33
C LYS A 216 25.79 -17.10 9.57
N GLY A 217 26.78 -16.48 10.22
CA GLY A 217 27.63 -15.44 9.65
C GLY A 217 28.75 -15.99 8.79
#